data_AF-A0A1B6HZP8-F1
#
_entry.id   AF-A0A1B6HZP8-F1
#
_cell.length_a   1.000
_cell.length_b   1.000
_cell.length_c   1.000
_cell.angle_alpha   90.00
_cell.angle_beta   90.00
_cell.angle_gamma   90.00
#
_symmetry.space_group_name_H-M   'P 1'
#
loop_
_entity.id
_entity.type
_entity.pdbx_description
1 polymer ?
#
loop_
_entity_poly.entity_id
_entity_poly.type
_entity_poly.pdbx_seq_one_letter_code
_entity_poly.pdbx_strand_id
1 'polypeptide(L)'
;HWSGGHCRNRRQQMDSHVHGLRDPVNNRLTLEFQNGSMFRISLPEVCSSPLVKSCLKALKCVLPKNTAMELVTQWYTSRNAPGTQDISTQLEWQLFSKLLFCCLGYEVSKLAKFNQSIDSADTPVQVKKKRSSDQGSQHDWMYVMSSEHHMSAGMQLCSLLGLERTVVDTSAVLSAADPVEPSFNTSALLFEHFHAVLFSLHLLYEDLKLNLLMSENLPMLACKLQQLARDLRLQEYVIHYWKDFPDTCRIDNNYTQLDCSQVPQMPLSMPSSPPSIFSQLYTLLRRCPNIRPYPYMAPINVESGEMIQLVGMLCSGVEKVDSLLEPMNMSNSRTDVEKTPLSARPPNTSVTQHCVYLLSSLGYTRRDLTVLPAGLALILNDAIHRVREDPPPDWPEAAYRLIGRQDLAATPPPPTVGERGSATPPPPTATRNTQDSDDGMDSLD
;
A
#
# COMPACT_ATOMS: atom_id res chain seq x y z
N HIS A 1 -9.86 63.21 -36.91
CA HIS A 1 -9.55 62.43 -35.69
C HIS A 1 -10.53 61.25 -35.62
N TRP A 2 -10.02 60.01 -35.62
CA TRP A 2 -10.48 58.82 -34.88
C TRP A 2 -12.02 58.62 -34.78
N SER A 3 -12.67 57.52 -35.16
CA SER A 3 -12.35 56.10 -35.33
C SER A 3 -13.61 55.46 -35.94
N GLY A 4 -13.54 54.34 -36.65
CA GLY A 4 -13.48 53.03 -36.01
C GLY A 4 -14.50 52.11 -36.68
N GLY A 5 -13.98 51.16 -37.47
CA GLY A 5 -14.77 50.21 -38.24
C GLY A 5 -15.68 49.35 -37.37
N HIS A 6 -16.96 49.31 -37.74
CA HIS A 6 -17.89 48.28 -37.28
C HIS A 6 -17.69 47.01 -38.10
N CYS A 7 -16.57 46.30 -37.87
CA CYS A 7 -16.51 44.88 -38.21
C CYS A 7 -17.39 44.15 -37.19
N ARG A 8 -18.63 43.86 -37.60
CA ARG A 8 -19.52 42.90 -36.93
C ARG A 8 -18.78 41.56 -36.79
N ASN A 9 -18.14 41.33 -35.65
CA ASN A 9 -17.72 40.00 -35.22
C ASN A 9 -18.98 39.22 -34.83
N ARG A 10 -19.74 38.76 -35.83
CA ARG A 10 -20.59 37.57 -35.67
C ARG A 10 -19.65 36.36 -35.69
N ARG A 11 -18.92 36.13 -34.59
CA ARG A 11 -18.56 34.75 -34.25
C ARG A 11 -19.88 34.09 -33.87
N GLN A 12 -20.46 33.37 -34.82
CA GLN A 12 -21.49 32.38 -34.52
C GLN A 12 -20.97 31.56 -33.33
N GLN A 13 -21.73 31.54 -32.25
CA GLN A 13 -21.68 30.45 -31.27
C GLN A 13 -22.03 29.18 -32.07
N MET A 14 -21.03 28.62 -32.75
CA MET A 14 -21.08 27.24 -33.20
C MET A 14 -21.04 26.41 -31.94
N ASP A 15 -22.07 25.61 -31.72
CA ASP A 15 -22.23 24.82 -30.51
C ASP A 15 -20.92 24.12 -30.16
N SER A 16 -20.42 24.38 -28.96
CA SER A 16 -19.21 23.76 -28.42
C SER A 16 -19.51 22.33 -27.97
N HIS A 17 -20.13 21.54 -28.85
CA HIS A 17 -20.39 20.14 -28.60
C HIS A 17 -19.19 19.30 -29.01
N VAL A 18 -18.91 18.30 -28.18
CA VAL A 18 -17.85 17.32 -28.44
C VAL A 18 -18.30 16.48 -29.64
N HIS A 19 -17.51 16.52 -30.71
CA HIS A 19 -17.69 15.77 -31.94
C HIS A 19 -17.13 14.35 -31.81
N GLY A 20 -15.98 14.19 -31.14
CA GLY A 20 -15.33 12.89 -31.03
C GLY A 20 -14.25 12.84 -29.94
N LEU A 21 -13.84 11.62 -29.61
CA LEU A 21 -12.71 11.32 -28.72
C LEU A 21 -11.56 10.75 -29.56
N ARG A 22 -10.34 11.26 -29.37
CA ARG A 22 -9.14 10.83 -30.10
C ARG A 22 -7.95 10.62 -29.15
N ASP A 23 -6.95 9.90 -29.63
CA ASP A 23 -5.63 9.68 -29.00
C ASP A 23 -5.66 9.25 -27.51
N PRO A 24 -6.28 8.10 -27.18
CA PRO A 24 -6.22 7.58 -25.82
C PRO A 24 -4.79 7.13 -25.49
N VAL A 25 -4.10 7.88 -24.61
CA VAL A 25 -2.76 7.54 -24.11
C VAL A 25 -2.76 7.59 -22.59
N ASN A 26 -2.67 6.41 -21.95
CA ASN A 26 -2.79 6.24 -20.50
C ASN A 26 -4.04 6.92 -19.95
N ASN A 27 -3.86 8.01 -19.20
CA ASN A 27 -4.92 8.74 -18.52
C ASN A 27 -5.30 10.05 -19.24
N ARG A 28 -4.85 10.23 -20.49
CA ARG A 28 -5.08 11.44 -21.28
C ARG A 28 -5.81 11.10 -22.57
N LEU A 29 -6.78 11.93 -22.95
CA LEU A 29 -7.54 11.80 -24.18
C LEU A 29 -7.78 13.18 -24.81
N THR A 30 -7.94 13.22 -26.12
CA THR A 30 -8.19 14.45 -26.88
C THR A 30 -9.67 14.56 -27.23
N LEU A 31 -10.31 15.65 -26.80
CA LEU A 31 -11.66 16.03 -27.19
C LEU A 31 -11.60 16.83 -28.49
N GLU A 32 -12.25 16.34 -29.53
CA GLU A 32 -12.44 17.06 -30.79
C GLU A 32 -13.81 17.76 -30.74
N PHE A 33 -13.83 19.08 -30.94
CA PHE A 33 -15.05 19.88 -30.98
C PHE A 33 -15.52 20.10 -32.42
N GLN A 34 -16.81 20.35 -32.61
CA GLN A 34 -17.39 20.61 -33.94
C GLN A 34 -16.77 21.82 -34.67
N ASN A 35 -16.16 22.75 -33.93
CA ASN A 35 -15.44 23.90 -34.47
C ASN A 35 -14.00 23.57 -34.93
N GLY A 36 -13.58 22.31 -34.87
CA GLY A 36 -12.22 21.85 -35.22
C GLY A 36 -11.17 22.08 -34.12
N SER A 37 -11.54 22.70 -32.99
CA SER A 37 -10.66 22.83 -31.83
C SER A 37 -10.47 21.48 -31.14
N MET A 38 -9.25 21.21 -30.70
CA MET A 38 -8.92 19.99 -29.97
C MET A 38 -8.38 20.36 -28.58
N PHE A 39 -8.92 19.72 -27.54
CA PHE A 39 -8.47 19.90 -26.17
C PHE A 39 -8.05 18.57 -25.57
N ARG A 40 -6.82 18.52 -25.05
CA ARG A 40 -6.35 17.33 -24.33
C ARG A 40 -6.77 17.43 -22.87
N ILE A 41 -7.51 16.44 -22.40
CA ILE A 41 -7.92 16.30 -21.00
C ILE A 41 -7.17 15.14 -20.35
N SER A 42 -7.03 15.22 -19.02
CA SER A 42 -6.55 14.13 -18.18
C SER A 42 -7.68 13.69 -17.26
N LEU A 43 -7.99 12.39 -17.21
CA LEU A 43 -8.93 11.90 -16.21
C LEU A 43 -8.23 11.87 -14.85
N PRO A 44 -8.91 12.14 -13.73
CA PRO A 44 -8.29 12.03 -12.42
C PRO A 44 -7.91 10.59 -12.10
N GLU A 45 -6.77 10.42 -11.43
CA GLU A 45 -6.38 9.12 -10.88
C GLU A 45 -7.38 8.66 -9.80
N VAL A 46 -7.46 7.34 -9.59
CA VAL A 46 -8.38 6.75 -8.60
C VAL A 46 -7.90 7.01 -7.17
N CYS A 47 -6.58 6.97 -6.95
CA CYS A 47 -5.94 7.20 -5.65
C CYS A 47 -4.56 7.81 -5.86
N SER A 48 -4.15 8.74 -4.99
CA SER A 48 -2.77 9.23 -4.92
C SER A 48 -1.98 8.56 -3.80
N SER A 49 -2.65 8.25 -2.69
CA SER A 49 -2.07 7.60 -1.51
C SER A 49 -1.87 6.10 -1.73
N PRO A 50 -0.66 5.56 -1.48
CA PRO A 50 -0.39 4.14 -1.59
C PRO A 50 -1.22 3.31 -0.60
N LEU A 51 -1.50 3.87 0.59
CA LEU A 51 -2.32 3.22 1.61
C LEU A 51 -3.74 2.98 1.10
N VAL A 52 -4.39 4.02 0.58
CA VAL A 52 -5.78 3.94 0.06
C VAL A 52 -5.85 2.97 -1.11
N LYS A 53 -4.85 3.01 -2.00
CA LYS A 53 -4.74 2.08 -3.12
C LYS A 53 -4.67 0.62 -2.65
N SER A 54 -3.86 0.32 -1.64
CA SER A 54 -3.74 -1.01 -1.06
C SER A 54 -5.02 -1.45 -0.34
N CYS A 55 -5.67 -0.55 0.42
CA CYS A 55 -6.97 -0.83 1.05
C CYS A 55 -8.04 -1.16 0.00
N LEU A 56 -8.15 -0.37 -1.08
CA LEU A 56 -9.10 -0.67 -2.16
C LEU A 56 -8.79 -2.00 -2.86
N LYS A 57 -7.51 -2.34 -3.05
CA LYS A 57 -7.11 -3.64 -3.60
C LYS A 57 -7.59 -4.77 -2.69
N ALA A 58 -7.38 -4.65 -1.37
CA ALA A 58 -7.82 -5.64 -0.40
C ALA A 58 -9.35 -5.81 -0.40
N LEU A 59 -10.10 -4.70 -0.36
CA LEU A 59 -11.56 -4.71 -0.37
C LEU A 59 -12.14 -5.31 -1.66
N LYS A 60 -11.54 -5.01 -2.82
CA LYS A 60 -11.95 -5.60 -4.11
C LYS A 60 -11.80 -7.12 -4.15
N CYS A 61 -10.87 -7.69 -3.40
CA CYS A 61 -10.64 -9.14 -3.39
C CYS A 61 -11.65 -9.88 -2.51
N VAL A 62 -12.15 -9.22 -1.48
CA VAL A 62 -13.03 -9.85 -0.48
C VAL A 62 -14.51 -9.58 -0.75
N LEU A 63 -14.84 -8.45 -1.35
CA LEU A 63 -16.22 -8.08 -1.66
C LEU A 63 -16.71 -8.72 -2.98
N PRO A 64 -18.02 -9.01 -3.11
CA PRO A 64 -18.61 -9.38 -4.39
C PRO A 64 -18.41 -8.29 -5.45
N LYS A 65 -18.31 -8.68 -6.72
CA LYS A 65 -18.00 -7.78 -7.85
C LYS A 65 -18.90 -6.53 -7.89
N ASN A 66 -20.20 -6.70 -7.67
CA ASN A 66 -21.16 -5.59 -7.72
C ASN A 66 -20.95 -4.60 -6.56
N THR A 67 -20.83 -5.12 -5.34
CA THR A 67 -20.55 -4.33 -4.12
C THR A 67 -19.21 -3.61 -4.21
N ALA A 68 -18.17 -4.29 -4.71
CA ALA A 68 -16.86 -3.68 -4.94
C ALA A 68 -16.90 -2.57 -5.99
N MET A 69 -17.66 -2.76 -7.08
CA MET A 69 -17.82 -1.75 -8.12
C MET A 69 -18.56 -0.52 -7.59
N GLU A 70 -19.61 -0.71 -6.79
CA GLU A 70 -20.35 0.37 -6.18
C GLU A 70 -19.48 1.18 -5.20
N LEU A 71 -18.73 0.50 -4.32
CA LEU A 71 -17.78 1.15 -3.42
C LEU A 71 -16.74 1.99 -4.16
N VAL A 72 -16.16 1.44 -5.23
CA VAL A 72 -15.14 2.14 -6.03
C VAL A 72 -15.75 3.32 -6.79
N THR A 73 -16.98 3.19 -7.27
CA THR A 73 -17.69 4.28 -7.95
C THR A 73 -17.99 5.41 -6.98
N GLN A 74 -18.53 5.10 -5.79
CA GLN A 74 -18.76 6.07 -4.73
C GLN A 74 -17.45 6.77 -4.34
N TRP A 75 -16.36 6.03 -4.14
CA TRP A 75 -15.04 6.59 -3.87
C TRP A 75 -14.55 7.54 -4.97
N TYR A 76 -14.62 7.10 -6.23
CA TYR A 76 -14.16 7.90 -7.36
C TYR A 76 -14.95 9.20 -7.48
N THR A 77 -16.27 9.16 -7.26
CA THR A 77 -17.12 10.37 -7.28
C THR A 77 -16.85 11.31 -6.10
N SER A 78 -16.62 10.78 -4.90
CA SER A 78 -16.33 11.60 -3.71
C SER A 78 -14.94 12.25 -3.78
N ARG A 79 -13.93 11.52 -4.25
CA ARG A 79 -12.56 12.03 -4.39
C ARG A 79 -12.47 13.08 -5.49
N ASN A 80 -13.11 12.84 -6.63
CA ASN A 80 -13.02 13.69 -7.82
C ASN A 80 -14.20 14.65 -7.96
N ALA A 81 -14.84 14.99 -6.84
CA ALA A 81 -15.88 16.02 -6.81
C ALA A 81 -15.31 17.35 -7.33
N PRO A 82 -16.08 18.15 -8.10
CA PRO A 82 -15.59 19.40 -8.66
C PRO A 82 -15.25 20.38 -7.53
N GLY A 83 -13.96 20.71 -7.37
CA GLY A 83 -13.44 21.49 -6.25
C GLY A 83 -11.90 21.49 -6.18
N THR A 84 -11.34 21.57 -4.97
CA THR A 84 -9.89 21.49 -4.72
C THR A 84 -9.34 20.15 -5.17
N GLN A 85 -8.46 20.15 -6.18
CA GLN A 85 -7.84 18.95 -6.72
C GLN A 85 -6.51 18.59 -6.02
N ASP A 86 -5.95 19.52 -5.25
CA ASP A 86 -4.73 19.32 -4.47
C ASP A 86 -5.04 18.68 -3.12
N ILE A 87 -5.41 17.39 -3.16
CA ILE A 87 -5.71 16.60 -1.96
C ILE A 87 -4.40 15.99 -1.45
N SER A 88 -4.01 16.33 -0.21
CA SER A 88 -2.87 15.69 0.46
C SER A 88 -3.15 14.22 0.75
N THR A 89 -2.11 13.40 0.89
CA THR A 89 -2.25 11.95 1.18
C THR A 89 -3.02 11.68 2.48
N GLN A 90 -2.86 12.55 3.48
CA GLN A 90 -3.56 12.49 4.77
C GLN A 90 -5.05 12.83 4.62
N LEU A 91 -5.37 13.89 3.87
CA LEU A 91 -6.76 14.26 3.59
C LEU A 91 -7.47 13.18 2.76
N GLU A 92 -6.78 12.60 1.77
CA GLU A 92 -7.29 11.49 0.99
C GLU A 92 -7.63 10.28 1.87
N TRP A 93 -6.77 9.95 2.84
CA TRP A 93 -7.05 8.89 3.81
C TRP A 93 -8.25 9.19 4.71
N GLN A 94 -8.40 10.43 5.17
CA GLN A 94 -9.54 10.85 5.99
C GLN A 94 -10.86 10.74 5.20
N LEU A 95 -10.88 11.21 3.95
CA LEU A 95 -12.03 11.07 3.05
C LEU A 95 -12.36 9.60 2.78
N PHE A 96 -11.35 8.78 2.51
CA PHE A 96 -11.53 7.33 2.29
C PHE A 96 -12.11 6.65 3.53
N SER A 97 -11.54 6.95 4.70
CA SER A 97 -12.02 6.44 5.98
C SER A 97 -13.48 6.85 6.22
N LYS A 98 -13.85 8.09 5.90
CA LYS A 98 -15.22 8.58 6.07
C LYS A 98 -16.19 7.81 5.19
N LEU A 99 -15.85 7.63 3.91
CA LEU A 99 -16.66 6.84 2.99
C LEU A 99 -16.79 5.39 3.44
N LEU A 100 -15.68 4.74 3.82
CA LEU A 100 -15.69 3.34 4.25
C LEU A 100 -16.60 3.13 5.45
N PHE A 101 -16.53 4.02 6.45
CA PHE A 101 -17.40 3.97 7.63
C PHE A 101 -18.86 4.26 7.25
N CYS A 102 -19.15 5.22 6.36
CA CYS A 102 -20.50 5.42 5.82
C CYS A 102 -21.04 4.15 5.15
N CYS A 103 -20.25 3.49 4.29
CA CYS A 103 -20.66 2.27 3.60
C CYS A 103 -20.86 1.08 4.54
N LEU A 104 -20.20 1.07 5.71
CA LEU A 104 -20.42 0.09 6.78
C LEU A 104 -21.68 0.36 7.61
N GLY A 105 -22.23 1.57 7.57
CA GLY A 105 -23.45 1.96 8.28
C GLY A 105 -23.24 2.95 9.43
N TYR A 106 -22.04 3.49 9.58
CA TYR A 106 -21.75 4.51 10.60
C TYR A 106 -22.34 5.87 10.24
N GLU A 107 -22.86 6.55 11.24
CA GLU A 107 -23.22 7.96 11.12
C GLU A 107 -21.98 8.84 11.38
N VAL A 108 -21.29 9.20 10.31
CA VAL A 108 -20.01 9.92 10.38
C VAL A 108 -20.10 11.26 11.12
N SER A 109 -21.26 11.91 11.06
CA SER A 109 -21.55 13.16 11.79
C SER A 109 -21.39 13.03 13.30
N LYS A 110 -21.54 11.82 13.86
CA LYS A 110 -21.47 11.53 15.30
C LYS A 110 -20.11 11.00 15.75
N LEU A 111 -19.21 10.66 14.82
CA LEU A 111 -17.85 10.23 15.16
C LEU A 111 -16.99 11.49 15.37
N ALA A 112 -16.77 11.88 16.62
CA ALA A 112 -15.95 13.04 17.01
C ALA A 112 -14.57 13.10 16.33
N LYS A 113 -14.01 11.94 15.95
CA LYS A 113 -12.70 11.79 15.27
C LYS A 113 -12.73 12.04 13.75
N PHE A 114 -13.90 12.22 13.14
CA PHE A 114 -14.05 12.45 11.69
C PHE A 114 -14.41 13.90 11.33
N ASN A 115 -14.97 14.65 12.27
CA ASN A 115 -15.44 16.02 12.04
C ASN A 115 -14.35 17.08 12.12
N GLN A 116 -13.14 16.76 12.60
CA GLN A 116 -12.11 17.77 12.85
C GLN A 116 -11.32 18.20 11.60
N SER A 117 -11.42 17.50 10.46
CA SER A 117 -10.52 17.74 9.32
C SER A 117 -11.14 18.37 8.06
N ILE A 118 -12.48 18.38 7.92
CA ILE A 118 -13.09 18.85 6.67
C ILE A 118 -13.11 20.39 6.59
N ASP A 119 -13.26 21.06 7.74
CA ASP A 119 -13.27 22.53 7.79
C ASP A 119 -11.88 23.16 7.88
N SER A 120 -10.83 22.33 8.00
CA SER A 120 -9.43 22.76 8.04
C SER A 120 -8.71 22.53 6.70
N ALA A 121 -9.45 22.23 5.62
CA ALA A 121 -8.88 22.32 4.29
C ALA A 121 -8.32 23.74 4.12
N ASP A 122 -7.01 23.81 3.89
CA ASP A 122 -6.18 24.97 3.52
C ASP A 122 -6.72 25.67 2.26
N THR A 123 -7.96 26.15 2.35
CA THR A 123 -8.43 27.19 1.48
C THR A 123 -7.78 28.45 2.03
N PRO A 124 -7.00 29.21 1.24
CA PRO A 124 -6.71 30.59 1.57
C PRO A 124 -8.03 31.32 1.42
N VAL A 125 -8.94 31.15 2.39
CA VAL A 125 -10.03 32.07 2.60
C VAL A 125 -9.32 33.38 2.78
N GLN A 126 -9.43 34.26 1.78
CA GLN A 126 -8.95 35.61 1.91
C GLN A 126 -9.61 36.17 3.15
N VAL A 127 -8.86 36.19 4.24
CA VAL A 127 -9.26 36.78 5.49
C VAL A 127 -9.47 38.24 5.13
N LYS A 128 -10.73 38.64 4.93
CA LYS A 128 -11.13 40.05 4.87
C LYS A 128 -10.38 40.72 6.00
N LYS A 129 -9.37 41.54 5.68
CA LYS A 129 -8.37 42.10 6.61
C LYS A 129 -9.00 42.35 7.99
N LYS A 130 -8.95 41.36 8.87
CA LYS A 130 -9.30 41.53 10.27
C LYS A 130 -8.10 42.22 10.87
N ARG A 131 -8.34 43.36 11.54
CA ARG A 131 -7.31 44.09 12.27
C ARG A 131 -6.50 43.08 13.07
N SER A 132 -5.19 43.01 12.81
CA SER A 132 -4.24 42.29 13.62
C SER A 132 -4.24 42.93 15.00
N SER A 133 -4.94 42.32 15.95
CA SER A 133 -4.73 42.63 17.36
C SER A 133 -3.41 41.96 17.77
N ASP A 134 -2.39 42.77 18.10
CA ASP A 134 -1.09 42.31 18.60
C ASP A 134 -1.15 41.68 20.02
N GLN A 135 -2.36 41.45 20.54
CA GLN A 135 -2.56 40.77 21.81
C GLN A 135 -3.15 39.39 21.53
N GLY A 136 -2.28 38.37 21.50
CA GLY A 136 -2.71 36.99 21.57
C GLY A 136 -3.46 36.75 22.88
N SER A 137 -4.62 36.12 22.80
CA SER A 137 -5.45 35.81 23.97
C SER A 137 -5.15 34.42 24.52
N GLN A 138 -5.54 34.16 25.77
CA GLN A 138 -5.50 32.80 26.34
C GLN A 138 -6.35 31.81 25.51
N HIS A 139 -7.38 32.31 24.81
CA HIS A 139 -8.19 31.50 23.90
C HIS A 139 -7.40 31.06 22.66
N ASP A 140 -6.58 31.95 22.09
CA ASP A 140 -5.71 31.61 20.97
C ASP A 140 -4.67 30.56 21.38
N TRP A 141 -4.12 30.67 22.60
CA TRP A 141 -3.25 29.63 23.15
C TRP A 141 -3.98 28.28 23.31
N MET A 142 -5.18 28.28 23.89
CA MET A 142 -5.99 27.06 24.00
C MET A 142 -6.39 26.48 22.64
N TYR A 143 -6.60 27.31 21.62
CA TYR A 143 -6.82 26.87 20.25
C TYR A 143 -5.58 26.21 19.66
N VAL A 144 -4.40 26.80 19.80
CA VAL A 144 -3.14 26.18 19.35
C VAL A 144 -2.89 24.87 20.08
N MET A 145 -3.11 24.82 21.40
CA MET A 145 -2.95 23.59 22.18
C MET A 145 -3.99 22.52 21.83
N SER A 146 -5.20 22.89 21.41
CA SER A 146 -6.23 21.95 20.96
C SER A 146 -6.18 21.64 19.46
N SER A 147 -5.27 22.28 18.71
CA SER A 147 -5.11 22.05 17.27
C SER A 147 -4.59 20.64 16.95
N GLU A 148 -5.04 20.08 15.82
CA GLU A 148 -4.60 18.77 15.33
C GLU A 148 -3.08 18.72 15.12
N HIS A 149 -2.49 19.82 14.65
CA HIS A 149 -1.05 19.93 14.46
C HIS A 149 -0.28 19.81 15.79
N HIS A 150 -0.73 20.49 16.85
CA HIS A 150 -0.08 20.37 18.16
C HIS A 150 -0.33 19.00 18.79
N MET A 151 -1.52 18.43 18.63
CA MET A 151 -1.84 17.09 19.16
C MET A 151 -1.09 15.96 18.44
N SER A 152 -0.84 16.09 17.13
CA SER A 152 -0.11 15.11 16.32
C SER A 152 1.41 15.26 16.44
N ALA A 153 1.95 16.46 16.23
CA ALA A 153 3.39 16.71 16.17
C ALA A 153 3.96 17.26 17.48
N GLY A 154 3.14 17.87 18.34
CA GLY A 154 3.61 18.56 19.54
C GLY A 154 4.31 17.63 20.53
N MET A 155 3.83 16.39 20.71
CA MET A 155 4.51 15.44 21.60
C MET A 155 5.91 15.05 21.08
N GLN A 156 6.05 14.82 19.78
CA GLN A 156 7.33 14.48 19.17
C GLN A 156 8.30 15.68 19.23
N LEU A 157 7.80 16.88 18.95
CA LEU A 157 8.57 18.12 19.03
C LEU A 157 9.01 18.43 20.46
N CYS A 158 8.14 18.25 21.45
CA CYS A 158 8.51 18.45 22.85
C CYS A 158 9.61 17.46 23.28
N SER A 159 9.51 16.20 22.84
CA SER A 159 10.55 15.20 23.13
C SER A 159 11.88 15.52 22.44
N LEU A 160 11.85 16.02 21.19
CA LEU A 160 13.06 16.31 20.42
C LEU A 160 13.76 17.59 20.88
N LEU A 161 12.99 18.59 21.31
CA LEU A 161 13.50 19.89 21.77
C LEU A 161 13.69 19.97 23.28
N GLY A 162 13.32 18.93 24.03
CA GLY A 162 13.42 18.89 25.50
C GLY A 162 12.48 19.87 26.20
N LEU A 163 11.32 20.16 25.61
CA LEU A 163 10.34 21.10 26.16
C LEU A 163 9.47 20.43 27.22
N GLU A 164 9.01 21.20 28.21
CA GLU A 164 8.03 20.73 29.20
C GLU A 164 6.72 20.34 28.53
N ARG A 165 6.19 19.18 28.91
CA ARG A 165 4.93 18.66 28.38
C ARG A 165 3.77 19.45 28.97
N THR A 166 3.20 20.36 28.18
CA THR A 166 1.92 21.00 28.50
C THR A 166 0.78 20.03 28.17
N VAL A 167 0.37 19.20 29.14
CA VAL A 167 -0.83 18.38 28.99
C VAL A 167 -2.04 19.30 29.16
N VAL A 168 -2.69 19.65 28.04
CA VAL A 168 -4.02 20.26 28.10
C VAL A 168 -5.04 19.16 28.22
N ASP A 169 -5.77 19.15 29.34
CA ASP A 169 -6.86 18.22 29.60
C ASP A 169 -8.05 18.57 28.70
N THR A 170 -8.01 18.13 27.44
CA THR A 170 -9.10 18.31 26.45
C THR A 170 -10.35 17.49 26.78
N SER A 171 -10.30 16.68 27.85
CA SER A 171 -11.44 16.03 28.50
C SER A 171 -12.64 16.98 28.69
N ALA A 172 -12.39 18.23 29.11
CA ALA A 172 -13.44 19.21 29.35
C ALA A 172 -14.15 19.71 28.07
N VAL A 173 -13.50 19.63 26.90
CA VAL A 173 -14.07 20.09 25.61
C VAL A 173 -14.92 18.99 24.96
N LEU A 174 -14.62 17.72 25.24
CA LEU A 174 -15.37 16.57 24.73
C LEU A 174 -16.56 16.17 25.64
N SER A 175 -16.61 16.69 26.87
CA SER A 175 -17.65 16.41 27.86
C SER A 175 -19.00 17.12 27.61
N ALA A 176 -19.10 17.91 26.54
CA ALA A 176 -20.31 18.69 26.19
C ALA A 176 -21.06 18.12 24.97
N ALA A 177 -20.78 16.89 24.56
CA ALA A 177 -21.64 16.17 23.61
C ALA A 177 -22.67 15.37 24.41
N ASP A 178 -23.95 15.66 24.20
CA ASP A 178 -25.07 14.86 24.73
C ASP A 178 -24.86 13.36 24.46
N PRO A 179 -25.40 12.44 25.29
CA PRO A 179 -25.40 11.02 25.00
C PRO A 179 -26.29 10.77 23.78
N VAL A 180 -25.70 10.90 22.60
CA VAL A 180 -26.39 10.65 21.34
C VAL A 180 -26.51 9.14 21.18
N GLU A 181 -27.74 8.64 21.14
CA GLU A 181 -28.00 7.24 20.87
C GLU A 181 -27.27 6.80 19.60
N PRO A 182 -26.51 5.70 19.66
CA PRO A 182 -25.82 5.20 18.49
C PRO A 182 -26.84 4.60 17.52
N SER A 183 -27.12 5.31 16.45
CA SER A 183 -27.90 4.80 15.33
C SER A 183 -26.95 4.22 14.29
N PHE A 184 -26.94 2.90 14.17
CA PHE A 184 -26.18 2.16 13.18
C PHE A 184 -27.10 1.69 12.05
N ASN A 185 -26.74 1.95 10.79
CA ASN A 185 -27.54 1.51 9.65
C ASN A 185 -27.18 0.06 9.27
N THR A 186 -28.03 -0.89 9.67
CA THR A 186 -27.89 -2.33 9.35
C THR A 186 -28.19 -2.66 7.88
N SER A 187 -28.73 -1.74 7.10
CA SER A 187 -29.00 -1.91 5.66
C SER A 187 -27.88 -1.37 4.75
N ALA A 188 -26.73 -1.02 5.33
CA ALA A 188 -25.62 -0.43 4.59
C ALA A 188 -24.90 -1.45 3.67
N LEU A 189 -24.32 -0.94 2.58
CA LEU A 189 -23.70 -1.73 1.50
C LEU A 189 -22.70 -2.80 1.98
N LEU A 190 -21.89 -2.47 2.99
CA LEU A 190 -20.82 -3.33 3.49
C LEU A 190 -21.18 -4.06 4.80
N PHE A 191 -22.39 -3.88 5.32
CA PHE A 191 -22.76 -4.40 6.64
C PHE A 191 -22.66 -5.93 6.72
N GLU A 192 -23.18 -6.63 5.71
CA GLU A 192 -23.08 -8.10 5.61
C GLU A 192 -21.63 -8.60 5.52
N HIS A 193 -20.73 -7.75 5.04
CA HIS A 193 -19.32 -8.06 4.81
C HIS A 193 -18.39 -7.49 5.90
N PHE A 194 -18.93 -6.96 7.00
CA PHE A 194 -18.16 -6.22 8.02
C PHE A 194 -16.94 -7.02 8.51
N HIS A 195 -17.15 -8.27 8.89
CA HIS A 195 -16.09 -9.19 9.32
C HIS A 195 -14.99 -9.37 8.27
N ALA A 196 -15.40 -9.51 7.00
CA ALA A 196 -14.48 -9.71 5.90
C ALA A 196 -13.68 -8.43 5.58
N VAL A 197 -14.29 -7.26 5.73
CA VAL A 197 -13.64 -5.94 5.66
C VAL A 197 -12.60 -5.80 6.77
N LEU A 198 -12.94 -6.09 8.03
CA LEU A 198 -11.98 -6.02 9.14
C LEU A 198 -10.79 -6.95 8.89
N PHE A 199 -11.04 -8.23 8.56
CA PHE A 199 -10.00 -9.23 8.44
C PHE A 199 -9.07 -8.96 7.25
N SER A 200 -9.61 -8.56 6.10
CA SER A 200 -8.79 -8.22 4.92
C SER A 200 -7.89 -7.00 5.16
N LEU A 201 -8.42 -5.96 5.82
CA LEU A 201 -7.63 -4.79 6.19
C LEU A 201 -6.63 -5.10 7.32
N HIS A 202 -6.93 -6.06 8.20
CA HIS A 202 -5.99 -6.55 9.21
C HIS A 202 -4.82 -7.32 8.58
N LEU A 203 -5.07 -8.19 7.60
CA LEU A 203 -3.99 -8.86 6.87
C LEU A 203 -3.11 -7.85 6.12
N LEU A 204 -3.73 -6.83 5.50
CA LEU A 204 -2.99 -5.72 4.91
C LEU A 204 -2.15 -4.97 5.95
N TYR A 205 -2.70 -4.75 7.15
CA TYR A 205 -1.96 -4.11 8.24
C TYR A 205 -0.71 -4.90 8.64
N GLU A 206 -0.81 -6.23 8.78
CA GLU A 206 0.35 -7.07 9.06
C GLU A 206 1.36 -7.09 7.90
N ASP A 207 0.90 -7.01 6.65
CA ASP A 207 1.78 -6.90 5.48
C ASP A 207 2.55 -5.58 5.46
N LEU A 208 1.86 -4.46 5.73
CA LEU A 208 2.48 -3.14 5.80
C LEU A 208 3.52 -3.01 6.92
N LYS A 209 3.48 -3.85 7.97
CA LYS A 209 4.53 -3.90 9.00
C LYS A 209 5.89 -4.33 8.46
N LEU A 210 5.91 -5.02 7.32
CA LEU A 210 7.14 -5.46 6.66
C LEU A 210 7.79 -4.35 5.83
N ASN A 211 7.14 -3.20 5.67
CA ASN A 211 7.64 -2.10 4.88
C ASN A 211 7.83 -0.84 5.74
N LEU A 212 9.09 -0.50 6.04
CA LEU A 212 9.44 0.67 6.85
C LEU A 212 8.98 2.00 6.23
N LEU A 213 8.84 2.08 4.90
CA LEU A 213 8.36 3.30 4.21
C LEU A 213 6.89 3.58 4.49
N MET A 214 6.13 2.57 4.92
CA MET A 214 4.71 2.67 5.27
C MET A 214 4.48 2.83 6.78
N SER A 215 5.54 3.00 7.56
CA SER A 215 5.46 3.07 9.03
C SER A 215 4.57 4.21 9.55
N GLU A 216 4.59 5.38 8.90
CA GLU A 216 3.74 6.52 9.26
C GLU A 216 2.23 6.25 9.03
N ASN A 217 1.92 5.36 8.08
CA ASN A 217 0.57 5.00 7.70
C ASN A 217 -0.05 3.94 8.63
N LEU A 218 0.78 3.16 9.33
CA LEU A 218 0.34 2.07 10.21
C LEU A 218 -0.53 2.56 11.38
N PRO A 219 -0.16 3.60 12.16
CA PRO A 219 -1.03 4.14 13.21
C PRO A 219 -2.40 4.61 12.69
N MET A 220 -2.42 5.21 11.50
CA MET A 220 -3.66 5.72 10.88
C MET A 220 -4.63 4.58 10.57
N LEU A 221 -4.12 3.46 10.04
CA LEU A 221 -4.88 2.26 9.76
C LEU A 221 -5.27 1.53 11.06
N ALA A 222 -4.33 1.36 12.00
CA ALA A 222 -4.54 0.68 13.28
C ALA A 222 -5.67 1.32 14.10
N CYS A 223 -5.74 2.65 14.16
CA CYS A 223 -6.81 3.36 14.87
C CYS A 223 -8.20 3.02 14.30
N LYS A 224 -8.33 2.95 12.96
CA LYS A 224 -9.60 2.60 12.31
C LYS A 224 -9.93 1.12 12.46
N LEU A 225 -8.95 0.23 12.34
CA LEU A 225 -9.11 -1.20 12.60
C LEU A 225 -9.53 -1.48 14.04
N GLN A 226 -8.98 -0.75 15.01
CA GLN A 226 -9.35 -0.85 16.41
C GLN A 226 -10.81 -0.44 16.62
N GLN A 227 -11.28 0.61 15.96
CA GLN A 227 -12.70 1.00 16.02
C GLN A 227 -13.60 -0.12 15.46
N LEU A 228 -13.28 -0.66 14.29
CA LEU A 228 -14.02 -1.78 13.69
C LEU A 228 -14.03 -3.02 14.61
N ALA A 229 -12.89 -3.35 15.22
CA ALA A 229 -12.77 -4.48 16.14
C ALA A 229 -13.57 -4.28 17.44
N ARG A 230 -13.66 -3.04 17.95
CA ARG A 230 -14.52 -2.72 19.10
C ARG A 230 -15.98 -2.94 18.79
N ASP A 231 -16.44 -2.42 17.66
CA ASP A 231 -17.83 -2.55 17.24
C ASP A 231 -18.24 -4.01 16.95
N LEU A 232 -17.30 -4.84 16.47
CA LEU A 232 -17.45 -6.29 16.36
C LEU A 232 -17.20 -7.07 17.66
N ARG A 233 -16.85 -6.39 18.75
CA ARG A 233 -16.55 -6.98 20.08
C ARG A 233 -15.38 -7.97 20.11
N LEU A 234 -14.42 -7.79 19.21
CA LEU A 234 -13.21 -8.62 19.11
C LEU A 234 -12.09 -8.08 20.01
N GLN A 235 -12.14 -8.41 21.30
CA GLN A 235 -11.22 -7.86 22.31
C GLN A 235 -9.74 -8.19 22.04
N GLU A 236 -9.45 -9.40 21.55
CA GLU A 236 -8.06 -9.79 21.24
C GLU A 236 -7.47 -8.93 20.12
N TYR A 237 -8.26 -8.55 19.11
CA TYR A 237 -7.85 -7.63 18.05
C TYR A 237 -7.63 -6.22 18.59
N VAL A 238 -8.51 -5.73 19.48
CA VAL A 238 -8.35 -4.41 20.12
C VAL A 238 -7.05 -4.32 20.91
N ILE A 239 -6.73 -5.37 21.67
CA ILE A 239 -5.50 -5.48 22.45
C ILE A 239 -4.27 -5.55 21.53
N HIS A 240 -4.37 -6.25 20.40
CA HIS A 240 -3.29 -6.33 19.41
C HIS A 240 -2.88 -4.96 18.87
N TYR A 241 -3.84 -4.14 18.44
CA TYR A 241 -3.54 -2.79 17.95
C TYR A 241 -3.01 -1.86 19.06
N TRP A 242 -3.47 -2.05 20.31
CA TRP A 242 -2.95 -1.31 21.45
C TRP A 242 -1.49 -1.69 21.78
N LYS A 243 -1.13 -2.97 21.66
CA LYS A 243 0.25 -3.43 21.88
C LYS A 243 1.23 -2.80 20.89
N ASP A 244 0.80 -2.61 19.64
CA ASP A 244 1.64 -1.99 18.61
C ASP A 244 1.71 -0.46 18.77
N PHE A 245 0.59 0.20 19.06
CA PHE A 245 0.50 1.67 19.12
C PHE A 245 -0.29 2.17 20.35
N PRO A 246 0.26 2.12 21.56
CA PRO A 246 -0.47 2.46 22.79
C PRO A 246 -0.95 3.91 22.85
N ASP A 247 -0.16 4.85 22.30
CA ASP A 247 -0.48 6.28 22.31
C ASP A 247 -1.65 6.64 21.40
N THR A 248 -1.76 5.96 20.25
CA THR A 248 -2.81 6.20 19.24
C THR A 248 -4.06 5.36 19.49
N CYS A 249 -3.88 4.12 19.97
CA CYS A 249 -4.93 3.12 20.11
C CYS A 249 -5.36 2.92 21.58
N ARG A 250 -5.80 3.98 22.27
CA ARG A 250 -6.17 3.95 23.70
C ARG A 250 -7.33 3.02 24.01
N ILE A 251 -7.21 2.13 25.00
CA ILE A 251 -8.31 1.25 25.45
C ILE A 251 -9.31 2.08 26.27
N ASP A 252 -10.33 2.62 25.60
CA ASP A 252 -11.46 3.29 26.25
C ASP A 252 -12.65 2.33 26.29
N ASN A 253 -13.34 2.25 27.43
CA ASN A 253 -14.49 1.35 27.64
C ASN A 253 -15.80 1.84 27.00
N ASN A 254 -15.79 2.99 26.32
CA ASN A 254 -17.00 3.68 25.92
C ASN A 254 -17.12 3.81 24.39
N TYR A 255 -18.33 3.54 23.91
CA TYR A 255 -18.86 3.76 22.55
C TYR A 255 -18.53 2.69 21.50
N THR A 256 -19.20 1.53 21.61
CA THR A 256 -19.58 0.77 20.42
C THR A 256 -20.90 1.33 19.90
N GLN A 257 -20.95 1.73 18.63
CA GLN A 257 -22.22 2.18 18.02
C GLN A 257 -23.12 1.00 17.63
N LEU A 258 -22.56 -0.21 17.58
CA LEU A 258 -23.28 -1.44 17.29
C LEU A 258 -23.81 -2.10 18.57
N ASP A 259 -25.12 -2.28 18.63
CA ASP A 259 -25.75 -3.07 19.69
C ASP A 259 -25.40 -4.56 19.53
N CYS A 260 -25.29 -5.28 20.65
CA CYS A 260 -24.88 -6.69 20.69
C CYS A 260 -25.78 -7.59 19.82
N SER A 261 -27.06 -7.22 19.72
CA SER A 261 -28.08 -7.95 18.99
C SER A 261 -27.93 -7.86 17.46
N GLN A 262 -27.19 -6.87 16.97
CA GLN A 262 -27.07 -6.55 15.54
C GLN A 262 -25.71 -6.96 14.96
N VAL A 263 -24.78 -7.49 15.75
CA VAL A 263 -23.47 -7.92 15.25
C VAL A 263 -23.66 -9.09 14.29
N PRO A 264 -23.20 -9.00 13.03
CA PRO A 264 -23.26 -10.12 12.08
C PRO A 264 -22.56 -11.36 12.65
N GLN A 265 -23.00 -12.56 12.27
CA GLN A 265 -22.31 -13.77 12.71
C GLN A 265 -20.88 -13.82 12.15
N MET A 266 -19.90 -14.14 13.00
CA MET A 266 -18.50 -14.26 12.60
C MET A 266 -18.33 -15.47 11.66
N PRO A 267 -17.74 -15.29 10.46
CA PRO A 267 -17.44 -16.41 9.57
C PRO A 267 -16.48 -17.41 10.24
N LEU A 268 -16.73 -18.71 10.07
CA LEU A 268 -15.86 -19.79 10.58
C LEU A 268 -14.42 -19.73 10.02
N SER A 269 -14.25 -19.06 8.88
CA SER A 269 -12.95 -18.82 8.26
C SER A 269 -12.10 -17.80 9.06
N MET A 270 -12.70 -16.95 9.89
CA MET A 270 -11.92 -15.95 10.62
C MET A 270 -11.37 -16.52 11.94
N PRO A 271 -10.06 -16.39 12.22
CA PRO A 271 -9.53 -16.76 13.51
C PRO A 271 -10.01 -15.79 14.60
N SER A 272 -10.38 -16.35 15.76
CA SER A 272 -10.79 -15.58 16.94
C SER A 272 -9.65 -14.73 17.50
N SER A 273 -8.41 -15.20 17.32
CA SER A 273 -7.19 -14.49 17.67
C SER A 273 -6.58 -13.80 16.45
N PRO A 274 -6.11 -12.55 16.56
CA PRO A 274 -5.52 -11.82 15.44
C PRO A 274 -4.24 -12.51 14.94
N PRO A 275 -4.12 -12.84 13.64
CA PRO A 275 -2.87 -13.32 13.08
C PRO A 275 -1.81 -12.22 13.16
N SER A 276 -0.60 -12.57 13.61
CA SER A 276 0.51 -11.61 13.68
C SER A 276 1.75 -12.14 13.00
N ILE A 277 2.28 -11.37 12.04
CA ILE A 277 3.47 -11.75 11.27
C ILE A 277 4.69 -11.93 12.18
N PHE A 278 4.93 -11.00 13.09
CA PHE A 278 6.07 -11.06 14.00
C PHE A 278 5.95 -12.19 15.02
N SER A 279 4.73 -12.47 15.51
CA SER A 279 4.49 -13.62 16.40
C SER A 279 4.76 -14.94 15.68
N GLN A 280 4.34 -15.05 14.42
CA GLN A 280 4.58 -16.24 13.60
C GLN A 280 6.08 -16.45 13.33
N LEU A 281 6.78 -15.39 12.90
CA LEU A 281 8.22 -15.42 12.66
C LEU A 281 9.00 -15.77 13.94
N TYR A 282 8.59 -15.21 15.08
CA TYR A 282 9.20 -15.54 16.37
C TYR A 282 9.02 -17.01 16.76
N THR A 283 7.84 -17.56 16.51
CA THR A 283 7.53 -18.98 16.77
C THR A 283 8.34 -19.91 15.85
N LEU A 284 8.52 -19.51 14.58
CA LEU A 284 9.39 -20.21 13.62
C LEU A 284 10.85 -20.22 14.07
N LEU A 285 11.37 -19.07 14.50
CA LEU A 285 12.75 -18.94 14.99
C LEU A 285 12.99 -19.77 16.26
N ARG A 286 11.99 -19.87 17.14
CA ARG A 286 12.05 -20.72 18.34
C ARG A 286 11.89 -22.21 18.06
N ARG A 287 11.58 -22.60 16.82
CA ARG A 287 11.34 -24.00 16.41
C ARG A 287 10.29 -24.71 17.27
N CYS A 288 9.22 -24.00 17.62
CA CYS A 288 8.15 -24.58 18.43
C CYS A 288 7.44 -25.73 17.66
N PRO A 289 7.15 -26.86 18.33
CA PRO A 289 6.33 -27.90 17.72
C PRO A 289 4.87 -27.43 17.60
N ASN A 290 4.21 -27.73 16.47
CA ASN A 290 2.81 -27.38 16.14
C ASN A 290 2.54 -25.89 15.88
N ILE A 291 3.16 -25.37 14.81
CA ILE A 291 2.89 -24.02 14.30
C ILE A 291 1.55 -24.03 13.56
N ARG A 292 0.63 -23.14 13.95
CA ARG A 292 -0.60 -22.92 13.17
C ARG A 292 -0.24 -22.23 11.86
N PRO A 293 -0.79 -22.68 10.72
CA PRO A 293 -0.60 -22.00 9.45
C PRO A 293 -1.03 -20.53 9.54
N TYR A 294 -0.31 -19.65 8.84
CA TYR A 294 -0.64 -18.24 8.76
C TYR A 294 -1.66 -17.99 7.64
N PRO A 295 -2.74 -17.22 7.90
CA PRO A 295 -3.75 -16.96 6.89
C PRO A 295 -3.16 -16.16 5.72
N TYR A 296 -3.28 -16.70 4.52
CA TYR A 296 -2.74 -16.14 3.30
C TYR A 296 -3.84 -15.87 2.28
N MET A 297 -3.89 -14.64 1.77
CA MET A 297 -4.81 -14.18 0.75
C MET A 297 -4.02 -13.47 -0.33
N ALA A 298 -3.65 -14.18 -1.41
CA ALA A 298 -3.19 -13.51 -2.62
C ALA A 298 -4.37 -12.66 -3.17
N PRO A 299 -4.22 -11.34 -3.42
CA PRO A 299 -3.01 -10.52 -3.57
C PRO A 299 -2.80 -9.46 -2.45
N ILE A 300 -3.27 -9.74 -1.22
CA ILE A 300 -3.31 -8.82 -0.08
C ILE A 300 -2.02 -8.87 0.75
N ASN A 301 -1.58 -10.05 1.18
CA ASN A 301 -0.46 -10.23 2.10
C ASN A 301 0.68 -11.07 1.48
N VAL A 302 1.11 -10.64 0.29
CA VAL A 302 2.13 -11.35 -0.51
C VAL A 302 3.47 -11.36 0.20
N GLU A 303 3.94 -10.20 0.67
CA GLU A 303 5.23 -10.07 1.37
C GLU A 303 5.23 -10.90 2.65
N SER A 304 4.13 -10.91 3.40
CA SER A 304 3.96 -11.73 4.60
C SER A 304 4.10 -13.22 4.32
N GLY A 305 3.44 -13.71 3.26
CA GLY A 305 3.54 -15.10 2.84
C GLY A 305 4.97 -15.49 2.45
N GLU A 306 5.60 -14.67 1.61
CA GLU A 306 6.98 -14.87 1.15
C GLU A 306 7.97 -14.88 2.33
N MET A 307 7.87 -13.93 3.26
CA MET A 307 8.75 -13.86 4.42
C MET A 307 8.59 -15.06 5.36
N ILE A 308 7.36 -15.51 5.60
CA ILE A 308 7.10 -16.71 6.41
C ILE A 308 7.70 -17.95 5.76
N GLN A 309 7.55 -18.10 4.44
CA GLN A 309 8.09 -19.24 3.71
C GLN A 309 9.62 -19.21 3.67
N LEU A 310 10.25 -18.06 3.41
CA LEU A 310 11.71 -17.90 3.37
C LEU A 310 12.34 -18.16 4.75
N VAL A 311 11.81 -17.55 5.81
CA VAL A 311 12.32 -17.75 7.18
C VAL A 311 12.01 -19.16 7.67
N GLY A 312 10.81 -19.68 7.38
CA GLY A 312 10.41 -21.04 7.70
C GLY A 312 11.32 -22.09 7.06
N MET A 313 11.72 -21.86 5.81
CA MET A 313 12.68 -22.68 5.08
C MET A 313 14.05 -22.69 5.78
N LEU A 314 14.56 -21.52 6.18
CA LEU A 314 15.84 -21.41 6.91
C LEU A 314 15.79 -22.09 8.28
N CYS A 315 14.64 -22.09 8.96
CA CYS A 315 14.50 -22.61 10.32
C CYS A 315 14.20 -24.12 10.38
N SER A 316 13.32 -24.61 9.49
CA SER A 316 12.71 -25.95 9.55
C SER A 316 12.98 -26.82 8.32
N GLY A 317 13.63 -26.28 7.28
CA GLY A 317 13.85 -26.97 6.01
C GLY A 317 12.69 -26.84 5.02
N VAL A 318 12.87 -27.38 3.82
CA VAL A 318 11.97 -27.17 2.66
C VAL A 318 10.66 -27.96 2.76
N GLU A 319 10.65 -29.09 3.46
CA GLU A 319 9.53 -30.06 3.44
C GLU A 319 8.23 -29.54 4.07
N LYS A 320 8.29 -28.52 4.92
CA LYS A 320 7.12 -27.97 5.65
C LYS A 320 6.70 -26.58 5.18
N VAL A 321 7.37 -26.00 4.18
CA VAL A 321 7.17 -24.60 3.79
C VAL A 321 5.75 -24.33 3.31
N ASP A 322 5.18 -25.23 2.52
CA ASP A 322 3.81 -25.10 2.00
C ASP A 322 2.75 -25.26 3.09
N SER A 323 3.07 -25.95 4.19
CA SER A 323 2.16 -26.13 5.34
C SER A 323 2.12 -24.93 6.29
N LEU A 324 3.01 -23.94 6.10
CA LEU A 324 3.07 -22.74 6.93
C LEU A 324 2.01 -21.70 6.57
N LEU A 325 1.39 -21.80 5.39
CA LEU A 325 0.37 -20.87 4.92
C LEU A 325 -0.98 -21.59 4.76
N GLU A 326 -2.04 -20.96 5.24
CA GLU A 326 -3.42 -21.40 5.03
C GLU A 326 -4.09 -20.47 4.01
N PRO A 327 -4.37 -20.95 2.78
CA PRO A 327 -5.02 -20.14 1.77
C PRO A 327 -6.47 -19.87 2.17
N MET A 328 -6.82 -18.59 2.28
CA MET A 328 -8.16 -18.13 2.67
C MET A 328 -8.94 -17.63 1.46
N ASN A 329 -10.15 -18.15 1.26
CA ASN A 329 -11.09 -17.68 0.24
C ASN A 329 -12.36 -17.15 0.92
N MET A 330 -12.49 -15.83 0.99
CA MET A 330 -13.68 -15.16 1.56
C MET A 330 -14.76 -14.88 0.51
N SER A 331 -14.47 -15.12 -0.78
CA SER A 331 -15.38 -14.89 -1.90
C SER A 331 -15.34 -16.07 -2.87
N ASN A 332 -16.49 -16.42 -3.46
CA ASN A 332 -16.63 -17.50 -4.46
C ASN A 332 -15.88 -17.22 -5.78
N SER A 333 -15.12 -16.13 -5.86
CA SER A 333 -14.24 -15.83 -6.98
C SER A 333 -13.01 -16.73 -6.89
N ARG A 334 -13.06 -17.87 -7.59
CA ARG A 334 -11.89 -18.72 -7.87
C ARG A 334 -10.91 -17.93 -8.74
N THR A 335 -10.11 -17.07 -8.13
CA THR A 335 -8.81 -16.76 -8.73
C THR A 335 -7.96 -18.00 -8.50
N ASP A 336 -7.67 -18.72 -9.58
CA ASP A 336 -6.65 -19.76 -9.57
C ASP A 336 -5.42 -19.17 -8.91
N VAL A 337 -5.15 -19.60 -7.68
CA VAL A 337 -3.89 -19.33 -7.01
C VAL A 337 -2.88 -20.10 -7.83
N GLU A 338 -2.24 -19.43 -8.79
CA GLU A 338 -0.96 -19.87 -9.31
C GLU A 338 -0.06 -19.99 -8.08
N LYS A 339 0.03 -21.21 -7.56
CA LYS A 339 1.04 -21.59 -6.59
C LYS A 339 2.35 -21.38 -7.33
N THR A 340 2.97 -20.22 -7.17
CA THR A 340 4.39 -20.07 -7.51
C THR A 340 5.09 -21.21 -6.78
N PRO A 341 5.68 -22.18 -7.49
CA PRO A 341 6.21 -23.37 -6.85
C PRO A 341 7.50 -23.01 -6.15
N LEU A 342 7.40 -22.43 -4.96
CA LEU A 342 8.51 -22.17 -4.03
C LEU A 342 9.11 -23.47 -3.46
N SER A 343 8.56 -24.63 -3.86
CA SER A 343 8.83 -25.95 -3.29
C SER A 343 9.78 -26.80 -4.15
N ALA A 344 10.03 -26.44 -5.42
CA ALA A 344 10.92 -27.20 -6.30
C ALA A 344 12.39 -26.87 -6.02
N ARG A 345 12.97 -27.53 -5.01
CA ARG A 345 14.42 -27.47 -4.74
C ARG A 345 15.19 -28.23 -5.83
N PRO A 346 16.15 -27.60 -6.55
CA PRO A 346 17.03 -28.33 -7.44
C PRO A 346 17.91 -29.32 -6.64
N PRO A 347 18.18 -30.53 -7.15
CA PRO A 347 18.66 -31.67 -6.36
C PRO A 347 20.04 -31.54 -5.68
N ASN A 348 20.77 -30.43 -5.85
CA ASN A 348 22.12 -30.25 -5.28
C ASN A 348 22.34 -28.91 -4.54
N THR A 349 21.31 -28.10 -4.27
CA THR A 349 21.50 -26.80 -3.60
C THR A 349 21.28 -26.89 -2.11
N SER A 350 22.09 -26.24 -1.27
CA SER A 350 21.80 -26.13 0.18
C SER A 350 20.49 -25.38 0.46
N VAL A 351 19.90 -25.54 1.64
CA VAL A 351 18.67 -24.82 2.03
C VAL A 351 18.88 -23.30 1.96
N THR A 352 20.05 -22.84 2.38
CA THR A 352 20.43 -21.42 2.32
C THR A 352 20.60 -20.94 0.88
N GLN A 353 21.26 -21.71 0.01
CA GLN A 353 21.36 -21.39 -1.42
C GLN A 353 19.98 -21.35 -2.09
N HIS A 354 19.10 -22.30 -1.77
CA HIS A 354 17.74 -22.31 -2.30
C HIS A 354 16.93 -21.09 -1.83
N CYS A 355 17.03 -20.71 -0.56
CA CYS A 355 16.38 -19.52 -0.02
C CYS A 355 16.85 -18.23 -0.74
N VAL A 356 18.16 -18.06 -0.95
CA VAL A 356 18.70 -16.89 -1.68
C VAL A 356 18.30 -16.90 -3.16
N TYR A 357 18.28 -18.07 -3.79
CA TYR A 357 17.76 -18.22 -5.15
C TYR A 357 16.28 -17.83 -5.24
N LEU A 358 15.46 -18.28 -4.30
CA LEU A 358 14.04 -17.91 -4.24
C LEU A 358 13.85 -16.42 -4.03
N LEU A 359 14.62 -15.80 -3.12
CA LEU A 359 14.63 -14.37 -2.89
C LEU A 359 14.89 -13.59 -4.20
N SER A 360 15.86 -14.04 -5.01
CA SER A 360 16.10 -13.46 -6.34
C SER A 360 14.98 -13.74 -7.34
N SER A 361 14.37 -14.93 -7.31
CA SER A 361 13.27 -15.29 -8.23
C SER A 361 11.99 -14.52 -7.97
N LEU A 362 11.77 -14.12 -6.71
CA LEU A 362 10.69 -13.24 -6.27
C LEU A 362 10.96 -11.76 -6.62
N GLY A 363 12.15 -11.45 -7.14
CA GLY A 363 12.54 -10.11 -7.59
C GLY A 363 13.09 -9.20 -6.48
N TYR A 364 13.35 -9.72 -5.28
CA TYR A 364 13.95 -8.92 -4.21
C TYR A 364 15.37 -8.48 -4.56
N THR A 365 15.64 -7.19 -4.39
CA THR A 365 16.97 -6.60 -4.54
C THR A 365 17.58 -6.25 -3.17
N ARG A 366 18.87 -5.94 -3.15
CA ARG A 366 19.52 -5.44 -1.91
C ARG A 366 18.89 -4.16 -1.38
N ARG A 367 18.28 -3.34 -2.23
CA ARG A 367 17.58 -2.12 -1.80
C ARG A 367 16.29 -2.47 -1.08
N ASP A 368 15.54 -3.44 -1.57
CA ASP A 368 14.28 -3.87 -0.94
C ASP A 368 14.54 -4.45 0.46
N LEU A 369 15.65 -5.15 0.65
CA LEU A 369 16.07 -5.65 1.97
C LEU A 369 16.35 -4.53 2.99
N THR A 370 16.66 -3.30 2.55
CA THR A 370 16.85 -2.15 3.47
C THR A 370 15.53 -1.58 3.98
N VAL A 371 14.43 -1.86 3.27
CA VAL A 371 13.08 -1.43 3.63
C VAL A 371 12.42 -2.39 4.61
N LEU A 372 12.92 -3.63 4.72
CA LEU A 372 12.42 -4.61 5.68
C LEU A 372 12.80 -4.26 7.13
N PRO A 373 12.01 -4.70 8.13
CA PRO A 373 12.38 -4.60 9.54
C PRO A 373 13.75 -5.21 9.81
N ALA A 374 14.54 -4.53 10.65
CA ALA A 374 15.94 -4.89 10.90
C ALA A 374 16.15 -6.37 11.30
N GLY A 375 15.22 -6.95 12.08
CA GLY A 375 15.29 -8.35 12.46
C GLY A 375 15.16 -9.32 11.28
N LEU A 376 14.27 -9.03 10.33
CA LEU A 376 14.12 -9.81 9.10
C LEU A 376 15.28 -9.58 8.13
N ALA A 377 15.67 -8.32 7.96
CA ALA A 377 16.82 -7.95 7.15
C ALA A 377 18.09 -8.66 7.63
N LEU A 378 18.29 -8.80 8.95
CA LEU A 378 19.43 -9.52 9.52
C LEU A 378 19.44 -11.00 9.11
N ILE A 379 18.32 -11.70 9.26
CA ILE A 379 18.20 -13.14 8.93
C ILE A 379 18.48 -13.37 7.45
N LEU A 380 17.91 -12.55 6.57
CA LEU A 380 18.09 -12.68 5.12
C LEU A 380 19.51 -12.28 4.69
N ASN A 381 20.10 -11.22 5.26
CA ASN A 381 21.47 -10.84 4.95
C ASN A 381 22.49 -11.87 5.43
N ASP A 382 22.23 -12.55 6.55
CA ASP A 382 23.05 -13.65 7.04
C ASP A 382 22.99 -14.87 6.10
N ALA A 383 21.81 -15.18 5.55
CA ALA A 383 21.69 -16.19 4.49
C ALA A 383 22.48 -15.79 3.22
N ILE A 384 22.33 -14.54 2.77
CA ILE A 384 23.07 -13.98 1.63
C ILE A 384 24.58 -14.03 1.85
N HIS A 385 25.04 -13.67 3.05
CA HIS A 385 26.46 -13.67 3.39
C HIS A 385 27.07 -15.07 3.28
N ARG A 386 26.39 -16.10 3.79
CA ARG A 386 26.87 -17.49 3.69
C ARG A 386 26.98 -17.97 2.25
N VAL A 387 26.02 -17.61 1.40
CA VAL A 387 26.04 -18.04 -0.01
C VAL A 387 27.05 -17.23 -0.85
N ARG A 388 27.45 -16.05 -0.39
CA ARG A 388 28.47 -15.22 -1.06
C ARG A 388 29.84 -15.90 -1.13
N GLU A 389 30.16 -16.74 -0.15
CA GLU A 389 31.43 -17.47 -0.06
C GLU A 389 31.54 -18.54 -1.15
N ASP A 390 30.46 -19.30 -1.38
CA ASP A 390 30.38 -20.37 -2.39
C ASP A 390 29.04 -20.32 -3.16
N PRO A 391 28.93 -19.40 -4.14
CA PRO A 391 27.72 -19.28 -4.96
C PRO A 391 27.70 -20.35 -6.06
N PRO A 392 26.54 -20.97 -6.34
CA PRO A 392 26.40 -21.90 -7.47
C PRO A 392 26.76 -21.24 -8.82
N PRO A 393 27.36 -21.98 -9.77
CA PRO A 393 27.81 -21.43 -11.06
C PRO A 393 26.68 -21.20 -12.09
N ASP A 394 25.50 -21.81 -11.90
CA ASP A 394 24.38 -21.74 -12.85
C ASP A 394 23.31 -20.71 -12.44
N TRP A 395 23.70 -19.66 -11.71
CA TRP A 395 22.75 -18.68 -11.19
C TRP A 395 22.41 -17.57 -12.19
N PRO A 396 21.17 -17.06 -12.17
CA PRO A 396 20.81 -15.92 -12.99
C PRO A 396 21.57 -14.67 -12.52
N GLU A 397 21.80 -13.73 -13.45
CA GLU A 397 22.50 -12.47 -13.18
C GLU A 397 21.93 -11.71 -11.97
N ALA A 398 20.60 -11.76 -11.81
CA ALA A 398 19.90 -11.14 -10.67
C ALA A 398 20.36 -11.72 -9.31
N ALA A 399 20.58 -13.04 -9.21
CA ALA A 399 21.01 -13.70 -7.98
C ALA A 399 22.47 -13.34 -7.65
N TYR A 400 23.35 -13.25 -8.66
CA TYR A 400 24.72 -12.78 -8.47
C TYR A 400 24.79 -11.31 -8.02
N ARG A 401 23.95 -10.45 -8.57
CA ARG A 401 23.82 -9.06 -8.11
C ARG A 401 23.32 -8.99 -6.66
N LEU A 402 22.35 -9.84 -6.29
CA LEU A 402 21.79 -9.89 -4.94
C LEU A 402 22.85 -10.24 -3.88
N ILE A 403 23.71 -11.23 -4.14
CA ILE A 403 24.81 -11.59 -3.23
C ILE A 403 26.01 -10.62 -3.27
N GLY A 404 26.02 -9.67 -4.21
CA GLY A 404 27.13 -8.73 -4.39
C GLY A 404 28.37 -9.37 -5.02
N ARG A 405 28.18 -10.37 -5.91
CA ARG A 405 29.20 -10.97 -6.76
C ARG A 405 28.97 -10.59 -8.23
N GLN A 406 29.13 -9.29 -8.51
CA GLN A 406 28.95 -8.75 -9.87
C GLN A 406 30.02 -9.25 -10.85
N ASP A 407 31.15 -9.74 -10.33
CA ASP A 407 32.21 -10.42 -11.08
C ASP A 407 31.69 -11.67 -11.82
N LEU A 408 30.75 -12.42 -11.22
CA LEU A 408 30.16 -13.62 -11.82
C LEU A 408 29.01 -13.29 -12.78
N ALA A 409 28.30 -12.19 -12.51
CA ALA A 409 27.19 -11.69 -13.34
C ALA A 409 27.65 -11.29 -14.75
N ALA A 410 28.90 -10.83 -14.90
CA ALA A 410 29.45 -10.33 -16.16
C ALA A 410 30.00 -11.42 -17.09
N THR A 411 29.88 -12.71 -16.72
CA THR A 411 30.33 -13.79 -17.59
C THR A 411 29.29 -14.04 -18.70
N PRO A 412 29.69 -14.05 -19.98
CA PRO A 412 28.77 -14.44 -21.05
C PRO A 412 28.32 -15.88 -20.81
N PRO A 413 27.05 -16.23 -21.10
CA PRO A 413 26.57 -17.59 -20.94
C PRO A 413 27.52 -18.55 -21.68
N PRO A 414 27.85 -19.72 -21.08
CA PRO A 414 28.73 -20.68 -21.73
C PRO A 414 28.19 -20.97 -23.13
N PRO A 415 29.06 -21.03 -24.16
CA PRO A 415 28.60 -21.34 -25.52
C PRO A 415 27.87 -22.67 -25.47
N THR A 416 26.58 -22.63 -25.79
CA THR A 416 25.75 -23.83 -25.94
C THR A 416 26.47 -24.72 -26.95
N VAL A 417 27.02 -25.84 -26.48
CA VAL A 417 27.53 -26.91 -27.35
C VAL A 417 26.30 -27.61 -27.93
N GLY A 418 25.66 -26.93 -28.89
CA GLY A 418 24.66 -27.48 -29.78
C GLY A 418 25.38 -28.24 -30.88
N GLU A 419 25.13 -29.53 -30.90
CA GLU A 419 25.40 -30.54 -31.92
C GLU A 419 26.07 -30.08 -33.22
N ARG A 420 27.15 -30.80 -33.60
CA ARG A 420 27.72 -30.82 -34.95
C ARG A 420 26.63 -31.17 -35.98
N GLY A 421 25.96 -30.15 -36.50
CA GLY A 421 25.25 -30.18 -37.78
C GLY A 421 26.15 -29.56 -38.84
N SER A 422 26.53 -30.35 -39.84
CA SER A 422 27.32 -29.92 -40.99
C SER A 422 26.68 -28.71 -41.70
N ALA A 423 27.36 -27.57 -41.68
CA ALA A 423 27.09 -26.49 -42.62
C ALA A 423 28.44 -25.95 -43.12
N THR A 424 28.82 -26.41 -44.31
CA THR A 424 29.85 -25.82 -45.16
C THR A 424 29.61 -24.32 -45.34
N PRO A 425 30.63 -23.45 -45.24
CA PRO A 425 30.49 -22.04 -45.58
C PRO A 425 30.43 -21.86 -47.11
N PRO A 426 29.72 -20.85 -47.64
CA PRO A 426 29.73 -20.56 -49.07
C PRO A 426 31.08 -19.91 -49.46
N PRO A 427 31.52 -20.04 -50.74
CA PRO A 427 32.82 -19.54 -51.15
C PRO A 427 32.79 -18.00 -51.31
N PRO A 428 33.94 -17.32 -51.12
CA PRO A 428 34.01 -15.88 -51.29
C PRO A 428 34.00 -15.51 -52.78
N THR A 429 33.10 -14.60 -53.16
CA THR A 429 33.13 -13.91 -54.46
C THR A 429 34.38 -13.05 -54.54
N ALA A 430 35.24 -13.37 -55.51
CA ALA A 430 36.41 -12.58 -55.86
C ALA A 430 35.99 -11.29 -56.58
N THR A 431 36.36 -10.14 -56.02
CA THR A 431 36.60 -8.91 -56.80
C THR A 431 37.93 -8.31 -56.37
N ARG A 432 38.71 -7.95 -57.37
CA ARG A 432 40.16 -7.77 -57.37
C ARG A 432 40.50 -6.27 -57.30
N ASN A 433 41.50 -5.98 -56.47
CA ASN A 433 42.44 -4.82 -56.45
C ASN A 433 41.89 -3.41 -56.22
N THR A 434 42.35 -2.78 -55.14
CA THR A 434 43.44 -1.77 -55.20
C THR A 434 44.20 -1.74 -53.88
N GLN A 435 45.52 -1.59 -54.00
CA GLN A 435 46.53 -1.45 -52.94
C GLN A 435 46.21 -0.27 -52.01
N ASP A 436 46.47 -0.44 -50.71
CA ASP A 436 47.34 0.46 -49.95
C ASP A 436 47.79 -0.22 -48.65
N SER A 437 49.05 0.01 -48.32
CA SER A 437 49.82 -0.56 -47.20
C SER A 437 49.31 -0.04 -45.86
N ASP A 438 48.90 -0.96 -44.97
CA ASP A 438 48.62 -0.65 -43.57
C ASP A 438 49.54 -1.54 -42.71
N ASP A 439 50.55 -0.91 -42.13
CA ASP A 439 51.60 -1.53 -41.33
C ASP A 439 51.01 -1.98 -39.99
N GLY A 440 51.06 -3.29 -39.75
CA GLY A 440 50.53 -3.94 -38.57
C GLY A 440 51.16 -3.44 -37.27
N MET A 441 50.56 -2.41 -36.68
CA MET A 441 50.60 -2.08 -35.26
C MET A 441 49.36 -1.28 -34.90
N ASP A 442 48.26 -1.97 -34.59
CA ASP A 442 47.14 -1.35 -33.89
C ASP A 442 46.42 -2.42 -33.09
N SER A 443 46.94 -2.69 -31.88
CA SER A 443 46.15 -2.93 -30.66
C SER A 443 47.02 -3.51 -29.53
N LEU A 444 47.87 -2.65 -28.96
CA LEU A 444 48.23 -2.70 -27.55
C LEU A 444 48.12 -1.28 -27.02
N ASP A 445 46.93 -0.94 -26.52
CA ASP A 445 46.73 -0.18 -25.27
C ASP A 445 45.26 -0.30 -24.82
#